data_AF-A0A4Q3EYN2-F1
#
_entry.id   AF-A0A4Q3EYN2-F1
#
_cell.length_a   1.000
_cell.length_b   1.000
_cell.length_c   1.000
_cell.angle_alpha   90.00
_cell.angle_beta   90.00
_cell.angle_gamma   90.00
#
_symmetry.space_group_name_H-M   'P 1'
#
loop_
_entity.id
_entity.type
_entity.pdbx_description
1 polymer ?
#
loop_
_entity_poly.entity_id
_entity_poly.type
_entity_poly.pdbx_seq_one_letter_code
_entity_poly.pdbx_strand_id
1 'polypeptide(L)'
;MSAEHIAHPLKTKQHFDILDGLRGVAAVAVVIFHFMEFATPDYTQNFIAHAYLAVDFFFCLSGFVIAYAYDNRLQTIGTWQFFKLRLIRLHPLVIIGSVLGLLSFVFDPFSNLHQLYQGSKMLLMFVASCLLIPYPLVKERYFNLFHLNPPSWSLFWEYMANIAYALALYRL
;
A
#
# COMPACT_ATOMS: atom_id res chain seq x y z
N MET A 1 -32.22 -8.74 41.63
CA MET A 1 -32.44 -9.12 40.22
C MET A 1 -31.45 -8.31 39.39
N SER A 2 -30.25 -8.84 39.17
CA SER A 2 -29.16 -8.15 38.47
C SER A 2 -29.35 -8.34 36.97
N ALA A 3 -29.46 -7.25 36.21
CA ALA A 3 -29.57 -7.30 34.77
C ALA A 3 -28.26 -7.81 34.15
N GLU A 4 -28.31 -8.98 33.54
CA GLU A 4 -27.23 -9.58 32.79
C GLU A 4 -27.07 -8.79 31.48
N HIS A 5 -25.99 -8.00 31.38
CA HIS A 5 -25.66 -7.23 30.18
C HIS A 5 -25.10 -8.21 29.13
N ILE A 6 -25.99 -8.87 28.39
CA ILE A 6 -25.60 -9.78 27.29
C ILE A 6 -24.92 -8.95 26.20
N ALA A 7 -23.60 -8.90 26.23
CA ALA A 7 -22.80 -8.39 25.13
C ALA A 7 -23.02 -9.33 23.94
N HIS A 8 -23.86 -8.95 22.99
CA HIS A 8 -23.98 -9.66 21.72
C HIS A 8 -22.61 -9.59 21.00
N PRO A 9 -21.90 -10.72 20.81
CA PRO A 9 -20.69 -10.70 20.02
C PRO A 9 -21.06 -10.26 18.60
N LEU A 10 -20.44 -9.17 18.13
CA LEU A 10 -20.67 -8.68 16.78
C LEU A 10 -20.34 -9.80 15.79
N LYS A 11 -21.36 -10.35 15.13
CA LYS A 11 -21.23 -11.45 14.16
C LYS A 11 -20.11 -11.11 13.17
N THR A 12 -19.11 -11.98 13.08
CA THR A 12 -18.01 -11.85 12.13
C THR A 12 -18.58 -12.05 10.73
N LYS A 13 -18.28 -11.12 9.81
CA LYS A 13 -18.74 -11.27 8.42
C LYS A 13 -18.03 -12.44 7.75
N GLN A 14 -18.66 -13.00 6.71
CA GLN A 14 -18.12 -14.14 5.98
C GLN A 14 -16.77 -13.76 5.34
N HIS A 15 -15.79 -14.64 5.49
CA HIS A 15 -14.50 -14.53 4.82
C HIS A 15 -14.59 -15.17 3.44
N PHE A 16 -13.90 -14.62 2.45
CA PHE A 16 -13.99 -15.06 1.06
C PHE A 16 -12.65 -15.64 0.59
N ASP A 17 -12.46 -16.96 0.76
CA ASP A 17 -11.21 -17.65 0.43
C ASP A 17 -10.83 -17.50 -1.06
N ILE A 18 -11.81 -17.45 -1.96
CA ILE A 18 -11.59 -17.25 -3.39
C ILE A 18 -10.95 -15.88 -3.66
N LEU A 19 -11.37 -14.83 -2.93
CA LEU A 19 -10.81 -13.49 -3.10
C LEU A 19 -9.37 -13.43 -2.59
N ASP A 20 -9.03 -14.19 -1.55
CA ASP A 20 -7.66 -14.33 -1.09
C ASP A 20 -6.79 -15.09 -2.11
N GLY A 21 -7.33 -16.15 -2.71
CA GLY A 21 -6.67 -16.86 -3.81
C GLY A 21 -6.37 -15.94 -5.01
N LEU A 22 -7.36 -15.14 -5.42
CA LEU A 22 -7.17 -14.16 -6.49
C LEU A 22 -6.16 -13.07 -6.13
N ARG A 23 -6.14 -12.59 -4.88
CA ARG A 23 -5.08 -11.68 -4.39
C ARG A 23 -3.70 -12.31 -4.51
N GLY A 24 -3.55 -13.58 -4.16
CA GLY A 24 -2.29 -14.30 -4.29
C GLY A 24 -1.78 -14.36 -5.73
N VAL A 25 -2.64 -14.75 -6.66
CA VAL A 25 -2.30 -14.79 -8.10
C VAL A 25 -1.94 -13.41 -8.63
N ALA A 26 -2.72 -12.39 -8.28
CA ALA A 26 -2.45 -11.00 -8.66
C ALA A 26 -1.10 -10.50 -8.11
N ALA A 27 -0.78 -10.81 -6.85
CA ALA A 27 0.49 -10.42 -6.23
C ALA A 27 1.70 -11.06 -6.95
N VAL A 28 1.61 -12.36 -7.27
CA VAL A 28 2.66 -13.06 -8.02
C VAL A 28 2.84 -12.45 -9.41
N ALA A 29 1.74 -12.12 -10.10
CA ALA A 29 1.80 -11.46 -11.41
C ALA A 29 2.53 -10.10 -11.34
N VAL A 30 2.29 -9.29 -10.31
CA VAL A 30 2.98 -8.01 -10.10
C VAL A 30 4.48 -8.19 -9.84
N VAL A 31 4.87 -9.20 -9.05
CA VAL A 31 6.28 -9.50 -8.80
C VAL A 31 6.99 -9.92 -10.08
N ILE A 32 6.37 -10.81 -10.87
CA ILE A 32 6.92 -11.25 -12.16
C ILE A 32 7.00 -10.06 -13.13
N PHE A 33 5.98 -9.22 -13.17
CA PHE A 33 5.96 -8.00 -13.98
C PHE A 33 7.16 -7.11 -13.69
N HIS A 34 7.39 -6.73 -12.43
CA HIS A 34 8.53 -5.89 -12.06
C HIS A 34 9.87 -6.54 -12.34
N PHE A 35 9.99 -7.86 -12.20
CA PHE A 35 11.20 -8.57 -12.60
C PHE A 35 11.43 -8.50 -14.13
N MET A 36 10.36 -8.65 -14.91
CA MET A 36 10.40 -8.58 -16.37
C MET A 36 10.66 -7.16 -16.90
N GLU A 37 10.32 -6.10 -16.17
CA GLU A 37 10.71 -4.72 -16.53
C GLU A 37 12.24 -4.56 -16.59
N PHE A 38 13.00 -5.34 -15.81
CA PHE A 38 14.46 -5.38 -15.89
C PHE A 38 14.98 -6.39 -16.92
N ALA A 39 14.37 -7.58 -16.99
CA ALA A 39 14.85 -8.66 -17.85
C ALA A 39 14.52 -8.45 -19.34
N THR A 40 13.32 -7.93 -19.63
CA THR A 40 12.83 -7.62 -20.98
C THR A 40 12.18 -6.24 -20.98
N PRO A 41 12.97 -5.15 -21.03
CA PRO A 41 12.45 -3.78 -20.90
C PRO A 41 11.53 -3.35 -22.05
N ASP A 42 11.63 -4.01 -23.21
CA ASP A 42 10.70 -3.80 -24.31
C ASP A 42 9.35 -4.46 -24.00
N TYR A 43 8.36 -3.64 -23.67
CA TYR A 43 6.99 -4.08 -23.36
C TYR A 43 6.34 -4.88 -24.49
N THR A 44 6.76 -4.70 -25.76
CA THR A 44 6.21 -5.48 -26.89
C THR A 44 6.69 -6.93 -26.89
N GLN A 45 7.81 -7.21 -26.24
CA GLN A 45 8.41 -8.54 -26.10
C GLN A 45 8.14 -9.17 -24.73
N ASN A 46 7.59 -8.40 -23.79
CA ASN A 46 7.29 -8.86 -22.45
C ASN A 46 5.88 -9.49 -22.39
N PHE A 47 5.81 -10.81 -22.22
CA PHE A 47 4.55 -11.56 -22.19
C PHE A 47 3.59 -11.14 -21.07
N ILE A 48 4.08 -10.47 -20.02
CA ILE A 48 3.30 -10.03 -18.86
C ILE A 48 3.24 -8.49 -18.75
N ALA A 49 3.53 -7.77 -19.83
CA ALA A 49 3.58 -6.31 -19.91
C ALA A 49 2.36 -5.57 -19.31
N HIS A 50 1.20 -6.21 -19.25
CA HIS A 50 -0.05 -5.61 -18.78
C HIS A 50 -0.40 -5.96 -17.32
N ALA A 51 0.42 -6.72 -16.62
CA ALA A 51 0.12 -7.13 -15.24
C ALA A 51 0.16 -5.99 -14.22
N TYR A 52 0.56 -4.77 -14.60
CA TYR A 52 0.30 -3.58 -13.79
C TYR A 52 -1.21 -3.40 -13.47
N LEU A 53 -2.11 -3.90 -14.34
CA LEU A 53 -3.56 -3.88 -14.13
C LEU A 53 -4.02 -4.71 -12.92
N ALA A 54 -3.17 -5.62 -12.41
CA ALA A 54 -3.44 -6.32 -11.17
C ALA A 54 -3.55 -5.35 -9.97
N VAL A 55 -2.92 -4.17 -10.05
CA VAL A 55 -3.02 -3.11 -9.04
C VAL A 55 -4.44 -2.52 -9.01
N ASP A 56 -5.07 -2.30 -10.18
CA ASP A 56 -6.48 -1.87 -10.26
C ASP A 56 -7.42 -2.89 -9.61
N PHE A 57 -7.16 -4.18 -9.84
CA PHE A 57 -7.88 -5.26 -9.17
C PHE A 57 -7.74 -5.18 -7.64
N PHE A 58 -6.52 -4.92 -7.12
CA PHE A 58 -6.32 -4.73 -5.68
C PHE A 58 -7.11 -3.54 -5.12
N PHE A 59 -7.19 -2.43 -5.84
CA PHE A 59 -7.97 -1.26 -5.41
C PHE A 59 -9.47 -1.55 -5.38
N CYS A 60 -10.03 -2.13 -6.44
CA CYS A 60 -11.44 -2.54 -6.48
C CYS A 60 -11.78 -3.48 -5.33
N LEU A 61 -10.91 -4.47 -5.10
CA LEU A 61 -11.10 -5.44 -4.03
C LEU A 61 -10.94 -4.83 -2.64
N SER A 62 -10.05 -3.84 -2.47
CA SER A 62 -9.92 -3.11 -1.22
C SER A 62 -11.19 -2.32 -0.91
N GLY A 63 -11.73 -1.59 -1.89
CA GLY A 63 -13.00 -0.87 -1.75
C GLY A 63 -14.16 -1.80 -1.37
N PHE A 64 -14.27 -2.94 -2.07
CA PHE A 64 -15.25 -3.98 -1.74
C PHE A 64 -15.11 -4.47 -0.28
N VAL A 65 -13.89 -4.81 0.15
CA VAL A 65 -13.67 -5.30 1.53
C VAL A 65 -13.93 -4.22 2.57
N ILE A 66 -13.59 -2.96 2.30
CA ILE A 66 -13.84 -1.84 3.21
C ILE A 66 -15.35 -1.64 3.38
N ALA A 67 -16.09 -1.48 2.29
CA ALA A 67 -17.55 -1.34 2.33
C ALA A 67 -18.18 -2.57 2.99
N TYR A 68 -17.85 -3.77 2.52
CA TYR A 68 -18.39 -5.00 3.09
C TYR A 68 -18.09 -5.11 4.59
N ALA A 69 -16.88 -4.84 5.06
CA ALA A 69 -16.53 -5.04 6.48
C ALA A 69 -17.01 -3.89 7.40
N TYR A 70 -17.02 -2.65 6.93
CA TYR A 70 -17.12 -1.47 7.80
C TYR A 70 -18.39 -0.66 7.67
N ASP A 71 -19.22 -0.83 6.64
CA ASP A 71 -20.39 0.04 6.41
C ASP A 71 -21.31 0.18 7.65
N ASN A 72 -21.80 -0.95 8.17
CA ASN A 72 -22.62 -0.96 9.38
C ASN A 72 -21.82 -0.86 10.70
N ARG A 73 -20.49 -1.03 10.66
CA ARG A 73 -19.64 -1.06 11.86
C ARG A 73 -19.01 0.29 12.15
N LEU A 74 -18.84 1.15 11.15
CA LEU A 74 -18.13 2.41 11.29
C LEU A 74 -18.86 3.37 12.24
N GLN A 75 -20.19 3.36 12.22
CA GLN A 75 -21.02 4.09 13.18
C GLN A 75 -20.79 3.62 14.63
N THR A 76 -20.52 2.33 14.83
CA THR A 76 -20.32 1.74 16.15
C THR A 76 -18.89 1.90 16.66
N ILE A 77 -17.87 1.71 15.81
CA ILE A 77 -16.45 1.74 16.23
C ILE A 77 -15.86 3.16 16.16
N GLY A 78 -16.45 4.05 15.37
CA GLY A 78 -15.97 5.41 15.14
C GLY A 78 -14.81 5.51 14.15
N THR A 79 -14.64 6.71 13.58
CA THR A 79 -13.62 7.02 12.57
C THR A 79 -12.19 6.82 13.09
N TRP A 80 -11.93 7.19 14.34
CA TRP A 80 -10.60 7.02 14.95
C TRP A 80 -10.16 5.56 15.00
N GLN A 81 -11.03 4.67 15.49
CA GLN A 81 -10.71 3.24 15.58
C GLN A 81 -10.55 2.62 14.19
N PHE A 82 -11.34 3.05 13.20
CA PHE A 82 -11.16 2.65 11.81
C PHE A 82 -9.76 3.00 11.30
N PHE A 83 -9.33 4.27 11.41
CA PHE A 83 -7.99 4.66 10.96
C PHE A 83 -6.88 3.91 11.70
N LYS A 84 -7.03 3.69 13.01
CA LYS A 84 -6.07 2.90 13.79
C LYS A 84 -5.91 1.47 13.26
N LEU A 85 -7.02 0.79 12.96
CA LEU A 85 -7.00 -0.57 12.39
C LEU A 85 -6.34 -0.60 11.01
N ARG A 86 -6.59 0.41 10.18
CA ARG A 86 -5.98 0.54 8.85
C ARG A 86 -4.48 0.83 8.95
N LEU A 87 -4.07 1.72 9.87
CA LEU A 87 -2.68 2.08 10.10
C LEU A 87 -1.84 0.88 10.58
N ILE A 88 -2.33 0.13 11.57
CA ILE A 88 -1.63 -1.08 12.08
C ILE A 88 -1.48 -2.14 10.98
N ARG A 89 -2.40 -2.18 10.02
CA ARG A 89 -2.34 -3.12 8.91
C ARG A 89 -1.37 -2.69 7.80
N LEU A 90 -1.42 -1.42 7.39
CA LEU A 90 -0.71 -0.93 6.20
C LEU A 90 0.68 -0.38 6.52
N HIS A 91 0.82 0.36 7.60
CA HIS A 91 2.05 1.11 7.90
C HIS A 91 3.27 0.23 8.21
N PRO A 92 3.17 -0.96 8.84
CA PRO A 92 4.33 -1.82 9.04
C PRO A 92 5.04 -2.16 7.73
N LEU A 93 4.28 -2.45 6.66
CA LEU A 93 4.85 -2.74 5.34
C LEU A 93 5.49 -1.50 4.70
N VAL A 94 4.96 -0.30 4.95
CA VAL A 94 5.59 0.96 4.50
C VAL A 94 6.97 1.12 5.13
N ILE A 95 7.07 0.92 6.44
CA ILE A 95 8.34 1.05 7.17
C ILE A 95 9.35 -0.01 6.71
N ILE A 96 8.93 -1.27 6.62
CA ILE A 96 9.80 -2.36 6.14
C ILE A 96 10.30 -2.06 4.72
N GLY A 97 9.39 -1.68 3.80
CA GLY A 97 9.77 -1.34 2.43
C GLY A 97 10.68 -0.11 2.35
N SER A 98 10.47 0.90 3.21
CA SER A 98 11.34 2.08 3.29
C SER A 98 12.74 1.76 3.80
N VAL A 99 12.85 0.87 4.79
CA VAL A 99 14.15 0.39 5.32
C VAL A 99 14.88 -0.42 4.26
N LEU A 100 14.21 -1.41 3.65
CA LEU A 100 14.81 -2.20 2.56
C LEU A 100 15.22 -1.30 1.40
N GLY A 101 14.37 -0.34 1.03
CA GLY A 101 14.64 0.67 0.03
C GLY A 101 15.87 1.53 0.31
N LEU A 102 16.03 1.98 1.56
CA LEU A 102 17.21 2.72 2.01
C LEU A 102 18.47 1.87 1.92
N LEU A 103 18.41 0.62 2.39
CA LEU A 103 19.54 -0.31 2.31
C LEU A 103 19.92 -0.55 0.84
N SER A 104 18.96 -0.83 -0.03
CA SER A 104 19.19 -0.99 -1.47
C SER A 104 19.73 0.29 -2.12
N PHE A 105 19.34 1.47 -1.67
CA PHE A 105 19.86 2.75 -2.17
C PHE A 105 21.32 2.99 -1.76
N VAL A 106 21.68 2.68 -0.51
CA VAL A 106 23.03 2.88 0.02
C VAL A 106 24.02 1.85 -0.52
N PHE A 107 23.60 0.59 -0.65
CA PHE A 107 24.44 -0.52 -1.09
C PHE A 107 24.32 -0.82 -2.59
N ASP A 108 23.74 0.07 -3.38
CA ASP A 108 23.63 -0.07 -4.83
C ASP A 108 25.04 -0.07 -5.48
N PRO A 109 25.51 -1.18 -6.07
CA PRO A 109 26.81 -1.23 -6.71
C PRO A 109 26.82 -0.63 -8.12
N PHE A 110 25.64 -0.34 -8.68
CA PHE A 110 25.47 0.13 -10.05
C PHE A 110 25.28 1.65 -10.16
N SER A 111 25.11 2.35 -9.04
CA SER A 111 24.93 3.81 -9.02
C SER A 111 25.67 4.51 -7.88
N ASN A 112 26.12 5.74 -8.14
CA ASN A 112 26.73 6.61 -7.13
C ASN A 112 25.71 7.59 -6.51
N LEU A 113 24.41 7.31 -6.63
CA LEU A 113 23.35 8.21 -6.17
C LEU A 113 23.38 8.42 -4.65
N HIS A 114 23.82 7.42 -3.88
CA HIS A 114 23.98 7.56 -2.44
C HIS A 114 24.99 8.65 -2.05
N GLN A 115 26.02 8.88 -2.87
CA GLN A 115 27.01 9.94 -2.64
C GLN A 115 26.44 11.32 -3.00
N LEU A 116 25.65 11.41 -4.07
CA LEU A 116 25.02 12.65 -4.51
C LEU A 116 23.91 13.13 -3.56
N TYR A 117 23.19 12.19 -2.95
CA TYR A 117 22.03 12.42 -2.10
C TYR A 117 22.28 12.11 -0.62
N GLN A 118 23.53 12.20 -0.15
CA GLN A 118 23.91 11.91 1.24
C GLN A 118 23.42 12.95 2.28
N GLY A 119 23.56 12.60 3.57
CA GLY A 119 23.29 13.50 4.69
C GLY A 119 21.82 13.85 4.85
N SER A 120 21.48 15.14 4.90
CA SER A 120 20.11 15.63 5.12
C SER A 120 19.14 15.20 4.01
N LYS A 121 19.59 15.11 2.77
CA LYS A 121 18.78 14.66 1.63
C LYS A 121 18.32 13.21 1.82
N MET A 122 19.24 12.31 2.15
CA MET A 122 18.93 10.90 2.43
C MET A 122 17.99 10.75 3.62
N LEU A 123 18.21 11.52 4.70
CA LEU A 123 17.32 11.52 5.86
C LEU A 123 15.90 11.97 5.47
N LEU A 124 15.78 13.06 4.71
CA LEU A 124 14.49 13.55 4.23
C LEU A 124 13.80 12.54 3.31
N MET A 125 14.53 11.89 2.41
CA MET A 125 14.00 10.81 1.57
C MET A 125 13.47 9.65 2.41
N PHE A 126 14.20 9.24 3.45
CA PHE A 126 13.78 8.15 4.34
C PHE A 126 12.55 8.53 5.15
N VAL A 127 12.53 9.72 5.75
CA VAL A 127 11.38 10.22 6.50
C VAL A 127 10.16 10.38 5.58
N ALA A 128 10.33 10.94 4.39
CA ALA A 128 9.26 11.06 3.40
C ALA A 128 8.72 9.69 3.00
N SER A 129 9.58 8.70 2.77
CA SER A 129 9.18 7.32 2.46
C SER A 129 8.38 6.69 3.60
N CYS A 130 8.86 6.81 4.85
CA CYS A 130 8.18 6.29 6.03
C CYS A 130 6.80 6.93 6.22
N LEU A 131 6.65 8.22 5.91
CA LEU A 131 5.40 8.97 6.05
C LEU A 131 4.51 8.94 4.81
N LEU A 132 4.90 8.22 3.74
CA LEU A 132 4.23 8.24 2.42
C LEU A 132 4.04 9.65 1.85
N ILE A 133 4.99 10.55 2.09
CA ILE A 133 4.98 11.90 1.52
C ILE A 133 5.64 11.85 0.14
N PRO A 134 4.92 12.22 -0.94
CA PRO A 134 5.51 12.34 -2.27
C PRO A 134 6.61 13.40 -2.27
N TYR A 135 7.83 13.02 -2.66
CA TYR A 135 8.98 13.92 -2.57
C TYR A 135 9.86 13.80 -3.83
N PRO A 136 9.67 14.65 -4.87
CA PRO A 136 10.36 14.55 -6.15
C PRO A 136 11.79 15.12 -6.11
N LEU A 137 12.73 14.44 -5.46
CA LEU A 137 14.12 14.88 -5.29
C LEU A 137 15.12 14.23 -6.26
N VAL A 138 15.05 12.91 -6.44
CA VAL A 138 15.98 12.10 -7.26
C VAL A 138 15.47 12.02 -8.69
N LYS A 139 16.05 12.82 -9.60
CA LYS A 139 15.56 12.96 -10.98
C LYS A 139 15.99 11.80 -11.87
N GLU A 140 17.11 11.17 -11.54
CA GLU A 140 17.73 10.05 -12.24
C GLU A 140 16.86 8.78 -12.18
N ARG A 141 15.93 8.70 -11.22
CA ARG A 141 14.97 7.61 -11.08
C ARG A 141 13.61 7.97 -11.68
N TYR A 142 13.61 8.46 -12.93
CA TYR A 142 12.41 8.74 -13.73
C TYR A 142 11.36 9.62 -13.02
N PHE A 143 11.80 10.62 -12.25
CA PHE A 143 10.90 11.50 -11.46
C PHE A 143 9.94 10.74 -10.51
N ASN A 144 10.32 9.54 -10.08
CA ASN A 144 9.50 8.76 -9.15
C ASN A 144 9.29 9.55 -7.84
N LEU A 145 8.06 9.65 -7.34
CA LEU A 145 7.77 10.42 -6.12
C LEU A 145 8.17 9.70 -4.83
N PHE A 146 8.38 8.38 -4.90
CA PHE A 146 8.64 7.48 -3.77
C PHE A 146 9.97 6.73 -3.98
N HIS A 147 11.08 7.47 -3.94
CA HIS A 147 12.39 7.00 -4.40
C HIS A 147 12.96 5.74 -3.73
N LEU A 148 12.66 5.53 -2.44
CA LEU A 148 13.14 4.37 -1.69
C LEU A 148 12.20 3.18 -1.82
N ASN A 149 10.91 3.42 -2.03
CA ASN A 149 9.91 2.37 -2.16
C ASN A 149 8.91 2.72 -3.29
N PRO A 150 9.29 2.56 -4.57
CA PRO A 150 8.43 2.89 -5.71
C PRO A 150 7.01 2.33 -5.63
N PRO A 151 6.80 1.05 -5.22
CA PRO A 151 5.45 0.48 -5.10
C PRO A 151 4.56 1.15 -4.05
N SER A 152 5.12 1.94 -3.12
CA SER A 152 4.37 2.63 -2.06
C SER A 152 3.38 3.68 -2.56
N TRP A 153 3.47 4.10 -3.83
CA TRP A 153 2.47 4.93 -4.49
C TRP A 153 1.05 4.32 -4.37
N SER A 154 0.94 2.99 -4.49
CA SER A 154 -0.32 2.28 -4.36
C SER A 154 -0.89 2.36 -2.94
N LEU A 155 -0.02 2.25 -1.92
CA LEU A 155 -0.40 2.38 -0.52
C LEU A 155 -0.81 3.81 -0.17
N PHE A 156 -0.17 4.81 -0.77
CA PHE A 156 -0.59 6.21 -0.65
C PHE A 156 -2.04 6.39 -1.13
N TRP A 157 -2.38 5.89 -2.32
CA TRP A 157 -3.75 5.94 -2.83
C TRP A 157 -4.74 5.14 -2.00
N GLU A 158 -4.31 4.00 -1.46
CA GLU A 158 -5.11 3.22 -0.52
C GLU A 158 -5.43 4.06 0.74
N TYR A 159 -4.48 4.80 1.32
CA TYR A 159 -4.76 5.72 2.43
C TYR A 159 -5.74 6.83 2.03
N MET A 160 -5.56 7.43 0.86
CA MET A 160 -6.48 8.45 0.35
C MET A 160 -7.91 7.92 0.20
N ALA A 161 -8.06 6.70 -0.34
CA ALA A 161 -9.35 6.03 -0.47
C ALA A 161 -9.99 5.74 0.90
N ASN A 162 -9.20 5.29 1.88
CA ASN A 162 -9.68 5.06 3.25
C ASN A 162 -10.15 6.35 3.93
N ILE A 163 -9.43 7.46 3.71
CA ILE A 163 -9.83 8.79 4.20
C ILE A 163 -11.14 9.23 3.55
N ALA A 164 -11.22 9.15 2.21
CA ALA A 164 -12.44 9.49 1.48
C ALA A 164 -13.64 8.65 1.94
N TYR A 165 -13.45 7.35 2.16
CA TYR A 165 -14.48 6.46 2.67
C TYR A 165 -14.98 6.88 4.05
N ALA A 166 -14.07 7.08 5.00
CA ALA A 166 -14.41 7.39 6.39
C ALA A 166 -14.94 8.81 6.62
N LEU A 167 -14.75 9.73 5.66
CA LEU A 167 -15.23 11.11 5.78
C LEU A 167 -16.51 11.37 4.98
N ALA A 168 -16.65 10.76 3.79
CA ALA A 168 -17.74 11.07 2.86
C ALA A 168 -18.62 9.85 2.56
N LEU A 169 -18.03 8.72 2.13
CA LEU A 169 -18.82 7.66 1.49
C LEU A 169 -19.67 6.84 2.46
N TYR A 170 -19.25 6.65 3.71
CA TYR A 170 -20.04 5.88 4.69
C TYR A 170 -21.35 6.57 5.12
N ARG A 171 -21.55 7.84 4.74
CA ARG A 171 -22.74 8.63 5.08
C ARG A 171 -23.80 8.64 3.99
N LEU A 172 -23.46 8.15 2.79
CA LEU A 172 -24.35 8.04 1.64
C LEU A 172 -25.15 6.74 1.72
#